data_AF-A0A0B8NVD1-F1
#
_entry.id   AF-A0A0B8NVD1-F1
#
_cell.length_a   1.000
_cell.length_b   1.000
_cell.length_c   1.000
_cell.angle_alpha   90.00
_cell.angle_beta   90.00
_cell.angle_gamma   90.00
#
_symmetry.space_group_name_H-M   'P 1'
#
loop_
_entity.id
_entity.type
_entity.pdbx_description
1 polymer ?
#
loop_
_entity_poly.entity_id
_entity_poly.type
_entity_poly.pdbx_seq_one_letter_code
_entity_poly.pdbx_strand_id
1 'polypeptide(L)'
;MEQAGGSVFGQMALLFAVGVALGFTDNDGVAGLAAIVGYGIMAATLSVMAEVMGVDKIDTGVLGGILVGGVAAWSFNRFFKIQLPEYLGFFAGKRAVPIITGFLAIALGIVLAFIWPPIGNGISAFSHWAANQNPQVAFGIYGIVERSLIPFGLHHVWNVPFFFEAGSCVNAAGEPQTGVLTCYLVADDASRAAGNGFGQLAGGYMFKMFGLPAAAIAMLTLLSQRTALK
;
A
#
# COMPACT_ATOMS: atom_id res chain seq x y z
N MET A 1 1.25 1.66 22.40
CA MET A 1 0.78 0.66 21.42
C MET A 1 0.65 1.25 20.01
N GLU A 2 0.16 2.48 19.86
CA GLU A 2 0.07 3.20 18.58
C GLU A 2 1.39 3.26 17.79
N GLN A 3 2.49 3.70 18.41
CA GLN A 3 3.80 3.78 17.73
C GLN A 3 4.34 2.43 17.24
N ALA A 4 4.06 1.35 17.96
CA ALA A 4 4.45 0.00 17.55
C ALA A 4 3.69 -0.45 16.29
N GLY A 5 2.39 -0.13 16.20
CA GLY A 5 1.60 -0.36 14.99
C GLY A 5 2.04 0.53 13.83
N GLY A 6 2.30 1.82 14.10
CA GLY A 6 2.76 2.78 13.10
C GLY A 6 4.05 2.36 12.38
N SER A 7 4.97 1.69 13.08
CA SER A 7 6.20 1.15 12.47
C SER A 7 5.93 0.15 11.34
N VAL A 8 4.95 -0.76 11.53
CA VAL A 8 4.58 -1.74 10.50
C VAL A 8 3.87 -1.05 9.33
N PHE A 9 2.94 -0.15 9.63
CA PHE A 9 2.21 0.59 8.59
C PHE A 9 3.13 1.50 7.76
N GLY A 10 4.11 2.13 8.40
CA GLY A 10 5.11 2.97 7.72
C GLY A 10 6.04 2.20 6.79
N GLN A 11 6.18 0.88 6.97
CA GLN A 11 7.03 0.03 6.13
C GLN A 11 6.25 -0.89 5.19
N MET A 12 4.93 -0.68 5.03
CA MET A 12 4.10 -1.59 4.24
C MET A 12 4.59 -1.81 2.82
N ALA A 13 4.98 -0.75 2.12
CA ALA A 13 5.48 -0.89 0.75
C ALA A 13 6.73 -1.79 0.69
N LEU A 14 7.64 -1.66 1.66
CA LEU A 14 8.82 -2.51 1.77
C LEU A 14 8.44 -3.97 2.08
N LEU A 15 7.51 -4.18 3.03
CA LEU A 15 7.02 -5.51 3.38
C LEU A 15 6.37 -6.22 2.19
N PHE A 16 5.59 -5.49 1.38
CA PHE A 16 5.02 -6.00 0.14
C PHE A 16 6.10 -6.30 -0.91
N ALA A 17 7.12 -5.44 -1.05
CA ALA A 17 8.23 -5.71 -1.97
C ALA A 17 8.94 -7.03 -1.63
N VAL A 18 9.25 -7.24 -0.34
CA VAL A 18 9.87 -8.47 0.16
C VAL A 18 8.94 -9.67 -0.02
N GLY A 19 7.67 -9.54 0.36
CA GLY A 19 6.69 -10.62 0.26
C GLY A 19 6.44 -11.08 -1.18
N VAL A 20 6.33 -10.14 -2.11
CA VAL A 20 6.20 -10.43 -3.54
C VAL A 20 7.46 -11.11 -4.06
N ALA A 21 8.65 -10.59 -3.72
CA ALA A 21 9.90 -11.19 -4.17
C ALA A 21 10.03 -12.65 -3.72
N LEU A 22 9.87 -12.91 -2.42
CA LEU A 22 9.95 -14.26 -1.85
C LEU A 22 8.87 -15.19 -2.41
N GLY A 23 7.65 -14.69 -2.59
CA GLY A 23 6.53 -15.47 -3.11
C GLY A 23 6.74 -15.98 -4.53
N PHE A 24 7.49 -15.25 -5.35
CA PHE A 24 7.78 -15.62 -6.75
C PHE A 24 9.14 -16.28 -6.97
N THR A 25 9.93 -16.51 -5.92
CA THR A 25 11.29 -17.08 -6.01
C THR A 25 11.51 -18.26 -5.07
N ASP A 26 10.47 -19.06 -4.83
CA ASP A 26 10.51 -20.22 -3.93
C ASP A 26 11.11 -19.91 -2.56
N ASN A 27 10.82 -18.71 -2.03
CA ASN A 27 11.27 -18.22 -0.73
C ASN A 27 12.81 -18.08 -0.58
N ASP A 28 13.54 -17.83 -1.67
CA ASP A 28 14.98 -17.56 -1.62
C ASP A 28 15.30 -16.20 -0.97
N GLY A 29 16.06 -16.23 0.13
CA GLY A 29 16.40 -15.02 0.90
C GLY A 29 17.17 -13.95 0.11
N VAL A 30 17.89 -14.32 -0.96
CA VAL A 30 18.62 -13.34 -1.78
C VAL A 30 17.66 -12.47 -2.59
N ALA A 31 16.51 -13.02 -3.02
CA ALA A 31 15.48 -12.25 -3.70
C ALA A 31 14.84 -11.21 -2.75
N GLY A 32 14.61 -11.60 -1.49
CA GLY A 32 14.13 -10.69 -0.45
C GLY A 32 15.11 -9.52 -0.21
N LEU A 33 16.41 -9.82 -0.09
CA LEU A 33 17.44 -8.78 0.01
C LEU A 33 17.50 -7.87 -1.22
N ALA A 34 17.37 -8.44 -2.43
CA ALA A 34 17.31 -7.67 -3.67
C ALA A 34 16.11 -6.72 -3.70
N ALA A 35 14.94 -7.14 -3.19
CA ALA A 35 13.76 -6.29 -3.09
C ALA A 35 13.94 -5.13 -2.10
N ILE A 36 14.61 -5.36 -0.97
CA ILE A 36 14.93 -4.29 0.00
C ILE A 36 15.84 -3.24 -0.67
N VAL A 37 16.91 -3.70 -1.32
CA VAL A 37 17.84 -2.83 -2.03
C VAL A 37 17.14 -2.07 -3.16
N GLY A 38 16.37 -2.77 -3.99
CA GLY A 38 15.60 -2.16 -5.07
C GLY A 38 14.61 -1.13 -4.57
N TYR A 39 13.92 -1.38 -3.44
CA TYR A 39 12.92 -0.46 -2.91
C TYR A 39 13.57 0.82 -2.39
N GLY A 40 14.68 0.68 -1.65
CA GLY A 40 15.47 1.83 -1.20
C GLY A 40 15.97 2.69 -2.36
N ILE A 41 16.48 2.06 -3.42
CA ILE A 41 16.96 2.77 -4.61
C ILE A 41 15.82 3.46 -5.36
N MET A 42 14.68 2.79 -5.55
CA MET A 42 13.51 3.39 -6.19
C MET A 42 13.02 4.60 -5.37
N ALA A 43 12.89 4.45 -4.05
CA ALA A 43 12.42 5.54 -3.19
C ALA A 43 13.37 6.76 -3.23
N ALA A 44 14.68 6.53 -3.16
CA ALA A 44 15.67 7.60 -3.32
C ALA A 44 15.59 8.27 -4.70
N THR A 45 15.39 7.49 -5.76
CA THR A 45 15.22 8.01 -7.13
C THR A 45 13.97 8.88 -7.22
N LEU A 46 12.84 8.45 -6.65
CA LEU A 46 11.61 9.23 -6.62
C LEU A 46 11.77 10.54 -5.85
N SER A 47 12.50 10.55 -4.73
CA SER A 47 12.79 11.78 -3.98
C SER A 47 13.60 12.78 -4.82
N VAL A 48 14.66 12.33 -5.50
CA VAL A 48 15.45 13.19 -6.39
C VAL A 48 14.61 13.71 -7.54
N MET A 49 13.77 12.86 -8.15
CA MET A 49 12.90 13.27 -9.23
C MET A 49 11.82 14.25 -8.78
N ALA A 50 11.31 14.14 -7.54
CA ALA A 50 10.35 15.07 -6.97
C ALA A 50 10.95 16.49 -6.88
N GLU A 51 12.19 16.62 -6.42
CA GLU A 51 12.94 17.89 -6.39
C GLU A 51 13.12 18.47 -7.80
N VAL A 52 13.51 17.63 -8.78
CA VAL A 52 13.70 18.05 -10.17
C VAL A 52 12.39 18.53 -10.82
N MET A 53 11.26 17.90 -10.49
CA MET A 53 9.94 18.26 -11.02
C MET A 53 9.27 19.40 -10.24
N GLY A 54 9.83 19.84 -9.10
CA GLY A 54 9.23 20.86 -8.25
C GLY A 54 7.96 20.41 -7.54
N VAL A 55 7.86 19.12 -7.20
CA VAL A 55 6.72 18.54 -6.46
C VAL A 55 7.19 18.12 -5.07
N ASP A 56 6.39 18.38 -4.03
CA ASP A 56 6.78 18.12 -2.64
C ASP A 56 7.14 16.66 -2.36
N LYS A 57 6.39 15.71 -2.92
CA LYS A 57 6.62 14.27 -2.75
C LYS A 57 5.93 13.46 -3.85
N ILE A 58 6.60 12.41 -4.33
CA ILE A 58 6.00 11.38 -5.18
C ILE A 58 5.86 10.09 -4.35
N ASP A 59 4.68 9.84 -3.81
CA ASP A 59 4.41 8.66 -2.97
C ASP A 59 3.64 7.57 -3.72
N THR A 60 4.36 6.53 -4.14
CA THR A 60 3.79 5.38 -4.86
C THR A 60 3.11 4.35 -3.95
N GLY A 61 3.21 4.51 -2.63
CA GLY A 61 2.63 3.61 -1.65
C GLY A 61 2.99 2.12 -1.86
N VAL A 62 2.04 1.25 -1.52
CA VAL A 62 2.19 -0.23 -1.64
C VAL A 62 2.42 -0.69 -3.08
N LEU A 63 1.89 0.05 -4.06
CA LEU A 63 2.07 -0.25 -5.48
C LEU A 63 3.53 -0.22 -5.91
N GLY A 64 4.27 0.82 -5.52
CA GLY A 64 5.71 0.91 -5.76
C GLY A 64 6.45 -0.29 -5.15
N GLY A 65 6.05 -0.71 -3.96
CA GLY A 65 6.55 -1.91 -3.29
C GLY A 65 6.33 -3.19 -4.12
N ILE A 66 5.10 -3.44 -4.55
CA ILE A 66 4.74 -4.61 -5.36
C ILE A 66 5.52 -4.64 -6.68
N LEU A 67 5.64 -3.50 -7.36
CA LEU A 67 6.36 -3.40 -8.63
C LEU A 67 7.84 -3.72 -8.45
N VAL A 68 8.50 -3.14 -7.44
CA VAL A 68 9.90 -3.44 -7.13
C VAL A 68 10.08 -4.90 -6.72
N GLY A 69 9.18 -5.46 -5.90
CA GLY A 69 9.20 -6.87 -5.54
C GLY A 69 9.12 -7.78 -6.76
N GLY A 70 8.27 -7.42 -7.73
CA GLY A 70 8.17 -8.11 -9.02
C GLY A 70 9.45 -8.00 -9.85
N VAL A 71 10.07 -6.82 -9.91
CA VAL A 71 11.38 -6.63 -10.59
C VAL A 71 12.48 -7.45 -9.93
N ALA A 72 12.50 -7.51 -8.59
CA ALA A 72 13.46 -8.32 -7.83
C ALA A 72 13.25 -9.82 -8.10
N ALA A 73 12.00 -10.30 -8.06
CA ALA A 73 11.67 -11.69 -8.39
C ALA A 73 12.06 -12.06 -9.82
N TRP A 74 11.74 -11.20 -10.79
CA TRP A 74 12.10 -11.39 -12.18
C TRP A 74 13.62 -11.42 -12.36
N SER A 75 14.34 -10.50 -11.73
CA SER A 75 15.82 -10.43 -11.77
C SER A 75 16.44 -11.68 -11.16
N PHE A 76 15.90 -12.17 -10.04
CA PHE A 76 16.35 -13.41 -9.43
C PHE A 76 16.15 -14.59 -10.38
N ASN A 77 14.91 -14.83 -10.82
CA ASN A 77 14.56 -15.97 -11.67
C ASN A 77 15.35 -15.99 -12.98
N ARG A 78 15.72 -14.82 -13.51
CA ARG A 78 16.47 -14.70 -14.76
C ARG A 78 17.99 -14.83 -14.60
N PHE A 79 18.56 -14.26 -13.52
CA PHE A 79 20.02 -14.05 -13.41
C PHE A 79 20.70 -14.78 -12.25
N PHE A 80 19.98 -15.51 -11.40
CA PHE A 80 20.59 -16.20 -10.24
C PHE A 80 21.66 -17.25 -10.57
N LYS A 81 21.72 -17.73 -11.83
CA LYS A 81 22.72 -18.68 -12.34
C LYS A 81 23.69 -18.05 -13.37
N ILE A 82 23.75 -16.72 -13.45
CA ILE A 82 24.61 -16.03 -14.41
C ILE A 82 26.09 -16.35 -14.17
N GLN A 83 26.81 -16.67 -15.24
CA GLN A 83 28.26 -16.89 -15.23
C GLN A 83 28.91 -15.64 -15.82
N LEU A 84 29.87 -15.05 -15.10
CA LEU A 84 30.60 -13.87 -15.53
C LEU A 84 32.07 -14.24 -15.83
N PRO A 85 32.77 -13.47 -16.68
CA PRO A 85 34.21 -13.64 -16.90
C PRO A 85 35.01 -13.62 -15.59
N GLU A 86 36.18 -14.25 -15.55
CA GLU A 86 36.99 -14.44 -14.32
C GLU A 86 37.21 -13.16 -13.51
N TYR A 87 37.44 -12.02 -14.18
CA TYR A 87 37.65 -10.73 -13.52
C TYR A 87 36.39 -10.16 -12.81
N LEU A 88 35.18 -10.59 -13.19
CA LEU A 88 33.90 -10.25 -12.54
C LEU A 88 33.28 -11.44 -11.80
N GLY A 89 34.01 -12.55 -11.65
CA GLY A 89 33.50 -13.79 -11.05
C GLY A 89 32.98 -13.62 -9.63
N PHE A 90 33.45 -12.60 -8.89
CA PHE A 90 32.94 -12.26 -7.55
C PHE A 90 31.44 -11.97 -7.52
N PHE A 91 30.90 -11.36 -8.58
CA PHE A 91 29.50 -10.99 -8.70
C PHE A 91 28.62 -12.07 -9.34
N ALA A 92 29.19 -13.21 -9.75
CA ALA A 92 28.45 -14.25 -10.46
C ALA A 92 27.36 -14.91 -9.58
N GLY A 93 26.38 -15.50 -10.25
CA GLY A 93 25.24 -16.18 -9.61
C GLY A 93 24.32 -15.24 -8.83
N LYS A 94 23.88 -15.68 -7.64
CA LYS A 94 22.88 -14.97 -6.82
C LYS A 94 23.31 -13.56 -6.39
N ARG A 95 24.61 -13.27 -6.32
CA ARG A 95 25.14 -11.97 -5.90
C ARG A 95 24.93 -10.87 -6.93
N ALA A 96 24.76 -11.22 -8.21
CA ALA A 96 24.42 -10.27 -9.27
C ALA A 96 23.00 -9.72 -9.10
N VAL A 97 22.11 -10.47 -8.46
CA VAL A 97 20.67 -10.17 -8.44
C VAL A 97 20.36 -8.83 -7.78
N PRO A 98 20.88 -8.49 -6.57
CA PRO A 98 20.65 -7.16 -6.00
C PRO A 98 21.21 -6.02 -6.85
N ILE A 99 22.34 -6.24 -7.53
CA ILE A 99 22.98 -5.22 -8.39
C ILE A 99 22.08 -4.91 -9.60
N ILE A 100 21.64 -5.96 -10.31
CA ILE A 100 20.75 -5.83 -11.47
C ILE A 100 19.42 -5.20 -11.05
N THR A 101 18.85 -5.67 -9.93
CA THR A 101 17.60 -5.14 -9.38
C THR A 101 17.74 -3.65 -9.06
N GLY A 102 18.88 -3.21 -8.53
CA GLY A 102 19.15 -1.80 -8.25
C GLY A 102 19.09 -0.92 -9.51
N PHE A 103 19.75 -1.31 -10.60
CA PHE A 103 19.68 -0.56 -11.86
C PHE A 103 18.26 -0.51 -12.45
N LEU A 104 17.54 -1.63 -12.40
CA LEU A 104 16.15 -1.69 -12.85
C LEU A 104 15.22 -0.85 -11.96
N ALA A 105 15.50 -0.78 -10.66
CA ALA A 105 14.76 0.06 -9.72
C ALA A 105 14.95 1.56 -9.98
N ILE A 106 16.15 1.99 -10.41
CA ILE A 106 16.38 3.37 -10.87
C ILE A 106 15.50 3.65 -12.09
N ALA A 107 15.56 2.79 -13.11
CA ALA A 107 14.75 2.94 -14.31
C ALA A 107 13.25 2.98 -14.00
N LEU A 108 12.78 2.07 -13.13
CA LEU A 108 11.40 2.04 -12.65
C LEU A 108 11.02 3.32 -11.91
N GLY A 109 11.88 3.82 -11.01
CA GLY A 109 11.65 5.06 -10.26
C GLY A 109 11.50 6.28 -11.19
N ILE A 110 12.36 6.39 -12.21
CA ILE A 110 12.25 7.45 -13.22
C ILE A 110 10.91 7.36 -13.96
N VAL A 111 10.52 6.15 -14.41
CA VAL A 111 9.25 5.94 -15.11
C VAL A 111 8.06 6.31 -14.21
N LEU A 112 8.06 5.85 -12.96
CA LEU A 112 7.01 6.15 -12.00
C LEU A 112 6.94 7.64 -11.67
N ALA A 113 8.07 8.36 -11.67
CA ALA A 113 8.07 9.80 -11.42
C ALA A 113 7.23 10.58 -12.44
N PHE A 114 7.12 10.11 -13.69
CA PHE A 114 6.29 10.76 -14.71
C PHE A 114 4.85 10.22 -14.73
N ILE A 115 4.67 8.92 -14.51
CA ILE A 115 3.35 8.27 -14.63
C ILE A 115 2.50 8.46 -13.37
N TRP A 116 3.14 8.50 -12.19
CA TRP A 116 2.44 8.50 -10.92
C TRP A 116 1.74 9.82 -10.56
N PRO A 117 2.34 11.02 -10.76
CA PRO A 117 1.68 12.27 -10.37
C PRO A 117 0.30 12.49 -11.02
N PRO A 118 0.08 12.23 -12.32
CA PRO A 118 -1.26 12.29 -12.91
C PRO A 118 -2.26 11.36 -12.24
N ILE A 119 -1.84 10.14 -11.88
CA ILE A 119 -2.68 9.16 -11.19
C ILE A 119 -3.01 9.66 -9.77
N GLY A 120 -2.00 10.13 -9.03
CA GLY A 120 -2.17 10.69 -7.69
C GLY A 120 -3.14 11.87 -7.68
N ASN A 121 -3.02 12.79 -8.64
CA ASN A 121 -3.93 13.91 -8.80
C ASN A 121 -5.38 13.45 -9.09
N GLY A 122 -5.55 12.43 -9.95
CA GLY A 122 -6.86 11.86 -10.22
C GLY A 122 -7.51 11.23 -8.99
N ILE A 123 -6.72 10.52 -8.19
CA ILE A 123 -7.15 9.94 -6.93
C ILE A 123 -7.54 11.03 -5.93
N SER A 124 -6.72 12.06 -5.75
CA SER A 124 -6.98 13.18 -4.84
C SER A 124 -8.25 13.95 -5.24
N ALA A 125 -8.46 14.19 -6.54
CA ALA A 125 -9.69 14.80 -7.07
C ALA A 125 -10.93 13.95 -6.78
N PHE A 126 -10.85 12.63 -6.96
CA PHE A 126 -11.92 11.71 -6.62
C PHE A 126 -12.24 11.73 -5.11
N SER A 127 -11.21 11.80 -4.28
CA SER A 127 -11.34 11.89 -2.82
C SER A 127 -12.00 13.19 -2.37
N HIS A 128 -11.65 14.33 -2.96
CA HIS A 128 -12.32 15.60 -2.69
C HIS A 128 -13.79 15.59 -3.13
N TRP A 129 -14.11 14.99 -4.27
CA TRP A 129 -15.49 14.81 -4.72
C TRP A 129 -16.29 13.93 -3.75
N ALA A 130 -15.71 12.79 -3.35
CA ALA A 130 -16.33 11.80 -2.49
C ALA A 130 -16.65 12.34 -1.09
N ALA A 131 -15.81 13.22 -0.55
CA ALA A 131 -16.02 13.82 0.76
C ALA A 131 -17.12 14.90 0.78
N ASN A 132 -17.26 15.68 -0.30
CA ASN A 132 -18.02 16.94 -0.25
C ASN A 132 -19.35 16.94 -1.01
N GLN A 133 -19.53 16.11 -2.04
CA GLN A 133 -20.70 16.22 -2.93
C GLN A 133 -21.80 15.19 -2.65
N ASN A 134 -21.47 13.90 -2.51
CA ASN A 134 -22.46 12.85 -2.24
C ASN A 134 -21.85 11.73 -1.37
N PRO A 135 -21.75 11.94 -0.04
CA PRO A 135 -21.06 11.01 0.85
C PRO A 135 -21.67 9.60 0.84
N GLN A 136 -23.00 9.47 0.80
CA GLN A 136 -23.66 8.17 0.90
C GLN A 136 -23.33 7.26 -0.29
N VAL A 137 -23.40 7.80 -1.51
CA VAL A 137 -23.05 7.05 -2.73
C VAL A 137 -21.54 6.84 -2.83
N ALA A 138 -20.75 7.88 -2.51
CA ALA A 138 -19.31 7.82 -2.61
C ALA A 138 -18.69 6.79 -1.65
N PHE A 139 -19.17 6.70 -0.41
CA PHE A 139 -18.71 5.68 0.54
C PHE A 139 -19.23 4.27 0.22
N GLY A 140 -20.36 4.16 -0.49
CA GLY A 140 -20.83 2.91 -1.07
C GLY A 140 -19.87 2.38 -2.16
N ILE A 141 -19.48 3.25 -3.09
CA ILE A 141 -18.51 2.92 -4.16
C ILE A 141 -17.13 2.64 -3.54
N TYR A 142 -16.66 3.50 -2.62
CA TYR A 142 -15.43 3.30 -1.87
C TYR A 142 -15.38 1.90 -1.27
N GLY A 143 -16.47 1.47 -0.61
CA GLY A 143 -16.54 0.15 0.00
C GLY A 143 -16.38 -0.97 -1.03
N ILE A 144 -17.12 -0.93 -2.14
CA ILE A 144 -17.03 -1.95 -3.20
C ILE A 144 -15.61 -2.04 -3.76
N VAL A 145 -15.03 -0.89 -4.14
CA VAL A 145 -13.69 -0.81 -4.73
C VAL A 145 -12.63 -1.28 -3.72
N GLU A 146 -12.72 -0.82 -2.46
CA GLU A 146 -11.82 -1.26 -1.39
C GLU A 146 -11.84 -2.79 -1.28
N ARG A 147 -13.02 -3.44 -1.19
CA ARG A 147 -13.11 -4.91 -1.09
C ARG A 147 -12.51 -5.60 -2.32
N SER A 148 -12.78 -5.09 -3.53
CA SER A 148 -12.23 -5.65 -4.78
C SER A 148 -10.71 -5.53 -4.86
N LEU A 149 -10.12 -4.53 -4.21
CA LEU A 149 -8.67 -4.29 -4.20
C LEU A 149 -7.93 -4.98 -3.04
N ILE A 150 -8.65 -5.62 -2.09
CA ILE A 150 -8.04 -6.39 -1.00
C ILE A 150 -7.10 -7.50 -1.52
N PRO A 151 -7.51 -8.38 -2.46
CA PRO A 151 -6.67 -9.49 -2.93
C PRO A 151 -5.34 -9.04 -3.55
N PHE A 152 -5.29 -7.81 -4.06
CA PHE A 152 -4.13 -7.24 -4.74
C PHE A 152 -3.29 -6.34 -3.82
N GLY A 153 -3.70 -6.12 -2.56
CA GLY A 153 -3.04 -5.16 -1.66
C GLY A 153 -3.21 -3.68 -2.06
N LEU A 154 -3.86 -3.41 -3.19
CA LEU A 154 -4.05 -2.06 -3.75
C LEU A 154 -5.00 -1.19 -2.93
N HIS A 155 -5.81 -1.81 -2.08
CA HIS A 155 -6.71 -1.12 -1.17
C HIS A 155 -5.97 -0.14 -0.23
N HIS A 156 -4.68 -0.35 0.06
CA HIS A 156 -3.89 0.62 0.83
C HIS A 156 -3.68 1.94 0.09
N VAL A 157 -3.38 1.89 -1.21
CA VAL A 157 -3.25 3.09 -2.05
C VAL A 157 -4.61 3.77 -2.21
N TRP A 158 -5.66 2.97 -2.39
CA TRP A 158 -7.04 3.46 -2.46
C TRP A 158 -7.47 4.17 -1.17
N ASN A 159 -7.10 3.68 0.01
CA ASN A 159 -7.57 4.18 1.29
C ASN A 159 -6.85 5.46 1.76
N VAL A 160 -5.56 5.63 1.46
CA VAL A 160 -4.73 6.78 1.93
C VAL A 160 -5.40 8.14 1.65
N PRO A 161 -5.84 8.44 0.41
CA PRO A 161 -6.56 9.67 0.10
C PRO A 161 -7.80 9.87 0.96
N PHE A 162 -8.59 8.82 1.23
CA PHE A 162 -9.79 8.92 2.05
C PHE A 162 -9.47 9.13 3.53
N PHE A 163 -8.41 8.51 4.01
CA PHE A 163 -8.04 8.54 5.41
C PHE A 163 -7.37 9.86 5.79
N PHE A 164 -6.53 10.41 4.91
CA PHE A 164 -5.60 11.49 5.24
C PHE A 164 -5.74 12.77 4.39
N GLU A 165 -6.48 12.73 3.27
CA GLU A 165 -6.63 13.90 2.37
C GLU A 165 -8.10 14.33 2.19
N ALA A 166 -9.02 13.38 2.18
CA ALA A 166 -10.44 13.62 1.91
C ALA A 166 -11.11 14.29 3.10
N GLY A 167 -11.67 15.47 2.88
CA GLY A 167 -12.32 16.26 3.92
C GLY A 167 -11.32 17.03 4.79
N SER A 168 -11.80 18.09 5.42
CA SER A 168 -11.01 18.98 6.26
C SER A 168 -11.74 19.26 7.57
N CYS A 169 -11.00 19.36 8.66
CA CYS A 169 -11.51 19.73 9.97
C CYS A 169 -10.48 20.58 10.71
N VAL A 170 -10.88 21.12 11.86
CA VAL A 170 -9.99 21.86 12.75
C VAL A 170 -9.95 21.11 14.08
N ASN A 171 -8.76 20.87 14.61
CA ASN A 171 -8.63 20.23 15.92
C ASN A 171 -8.99 21.20 17.06
N ALA A 172 -9.07 20.70 18.30
CA ALA A 172 -9.38 21.54 19.46
C ALA A 172 -8.36 22.67 19.71
N ALA A 173 -7.16 22.59 19.11
CA ALA A 173 -6.12 23.62 19.18
C ALA A 173 -6.21 24.67 18.06
N GLY A 174 -7.18 24.55 17.14
CA GLY A 174 -7.36 25.49 16.03
C GLY A 174 -6.51 25.17 14.80
N GLU A 175 -5.83 24.03 14.74
CA GLU A 175 -4.98 23.63 13.63
C GLU A 175 -5.80 22.89 12.56
N PRO A 176 -5.63 23.23 11.27
CA PRO A 176 -6.30 22.53 10.17
C PRO A 176 -5.74 21.11 10.02
N GLN A 177 -6.64 20.15 9.86
CA GLN A 177 -6.35 18.74 9.62
C GLN A 177 -7.11 18.28 8.39
N THR A 178 -6.59 17.27 7.69
CA THR A 178 -7.21 16.69 6.50
C THR A 178 -7.37 15.18 6.65
N GLY A 179 -8.37 14.65 5.95
CA GLY A 179 -8.67 13.23 5.94
C GLY A 179 -9.77 12.82 6.93
N VAL A 180 -10.65 11.93 6.47
CA VAL A 180 -11.82 11.48 7.24
C VAL A 180 -11.40 10.74 8.50
N LEU A 181 -10.34 9.94 8.43
CA LEU A 181 -9.85 9.20 9.59
C LEU A 181 -9.15 10.14 10.58
N THR A 182 -8.27 11.02 10.10
CA THR A 182 -7.61 12.03 10.94
C THR A 182 -8.64 12.89 11.67
N CYS A 183 -9.64 13.38 10.93
CA CYS A 183 -10.71 14.20 11.47
C CYS A 183 -11.59 13.46 12.48
N TYR A 184 -11.84 12.17 12.27
CA TYR A 184 -12.55 11.35 13.26
C TYR A 184 -11.74 11.15 14.57
N LEU A 185 -10.41 11.05 14.47
CA LEU A 185 -9.53 10.86 15.63
C LEU A 185 -9.36 12.11 16.48
N VAL A 186 -9.28 13.29 15.84
CA VAL A 186 -9.11 14.58 16.55
C VAL A 186 -10.43 15.24 16.96
N ALA A 187 -11.58 14.68 16.55
CA ALA A 187 -12.89 15.22 16.89
C ALA A 187 -13.19 15.13 18.40
N ASP A 188 -13.53 16.28 19.00
CA ASP A 188 -13.97 16.39 20.39
C ASP A 188 -15.44 15.94 20.57
N ASP A 189 -15.88 15.82 21.83
CA ASP A 189 -17.23 15.35 22.16
C ASP A 189 -18.33 16.27 21.59
N ALA A 190 -18.07 17.58 21.49
CA ALA A 190 -18.98 18.54 20.89
C ALA A 190 -19.15 18.31 19.38
N SER A 191 -18.04 18.11 18.67
CA SER A 191 -18.00 17.76 17.24
C SER A 191 -18.71 16.43 16.99
N ARG A 192 -18.45 15.43 17.84
CA ARG A 192 -19.09 14.11 17.76
C ARG A 192 -20.61 14.20 17.96
N ALA A 193 -21.06 14.97 18.95
CA ALA A 193 -22.48 15.17 19.24
C ALA A 193 -23.20 15.97 18.15
N ALA A 194 -22.51 16.91 17.49
CA ALA A 194 -23.04 17.68 16.37
C ALA A 194 -23.13 16.89 15.06
N GLY A 195 -22.69 15.63 15.04
CA GLY A 195 -22.59 14.83 13.81
C GLY A 195 -21.40 15.30 12.98
N ASN A 196 -20.20 14.95 13.41
CA ASN A 196 -18.94 15.40 12.79
C ASN A 196 -18.78 15.03 11.31
N GLY A 197 -19.65 14.21 10.71
CA GLY A 197 -19.58 13.90 9.28
C GLY A 197 -18.28 13.19 8.90
N PHE A 198 -17.61 12.52 9.84
CA PHE A 198 -16.37 11.76 9.59
C PHE A 198 -16.51 10.27 9.97
N GLY A 199 -17.73 9.83 10.29
CA GLY A 199 -18.05 8.43 10.62
C GLY A 199 -18.33 7.54 9.42
N GLN A 200 -18.14 7.99 8.18
CA GLN A 200 -18.55 7.24 6.98
C GLN A 200 -17.80 5.92 6.80
N LEU A 201 -16.60 5.79 7.40
CA LEU A 201 -15.82 4.56 7.41
C LEU A 201 -16.38 3.49 8.38
N ALA A 202 -17.34 3.84 9.25
CA ALA A 202 -17.91 2.94 10.27
C ALA A 202 -18.50 1.64 9.68
N GLY A 203 -19.07 1.71 8.47
CA GLY A 203 -19.64 0.54 7.79
C GLY A 203 -18.61 -0.57 7.52
N GLY A 204 -17.33 -0.22 7.33
CA GLY A 204 -16.25 -1.19 7.21
C GLY A 204 -15.96 -1.95 8.51
N TYR A 205 -16.10 -1.29 9.66
CA TYR A 205 -15.83 -1.90 10.97
C TYR A 205 -16.92 -2.90 11.38
N MET A 206 -18.19 -2.61 11.09
CA MET A 206 -19.30 -3.51 11.43
C MET A 206 -19.19 -4.88 10.76
N PHE A 207 -18.78 -4.89 9.47
CA PHE A 207 -18.47 -6.14 8.76
C PHE A 207 -17.29 -6.90 9.38
N LYS A 208 -16.24 -6.19 9.82
CA LYS A 208 -15.07 -6.83 10.47
C LYS A 208 -15.42 -7.41 11.85
N MET A 209 -16.25 -6.72 12.63
CA MET A 209 -16.62 -7.14 13.98
C MET A 209 -17.67 -8.26 14.01
N PHE A 210 -18.63 -8.26 13.09
CA PHE A 210 -19.75 -9.20 13.11
C PHE A 210 -19.84 -10.06 11.85
N GLY A 211 -19.59 -9.48 10.68
CA GLY A 211 -19.69 -10.16 9.39
C GLY A 211 -18.66 -11.27 9.21
N LEU A 212 -17.37 -10.98 9.42
CA LEU A 212 -16.29 -11.98 9.29
C LEU A 212 -16.42 -13.14 10.30
N PRO A 213 -16.68 -12.89 11.59
CA PRO A 213 -16.94 -13.98 12.53
C PRO A 213 -18.17 -14.83 12.16
N ALA A 214 -19.27 -14.20 11.71
CA ALA A 214 -20.46 -14.92 11.27
C ALA A 214 -20.17 -15.79 10.03
N ALA A 215 -19.42 -15.28 9.05
CA ALA A 215 -19.00 -16.04 7.88
C ALA A 215 -18.11 -17.24 8.26
N ALA A 216 -17.19 -17.06 9.22
CA ALA A 216 -16.36 -18.15 9.74
C ALA A 216 -17.19 -19.25 10.41
N ILE A 217 -18.18 -18.87 11.23
CA ILE A 217 -19.11 -19.82 11.86
C ILE A 217 -19.91 -20.59 10.79
N ALA A 218 -20.41 -19.89 9.77
CA ALA A 218 -21.16 -20.53 8.67
C ALA A 218 -20.30 -21.53 7.88
N MET A 219 -19.03 -21.21 7.62
CA MET A 219 -18.11 -22.16 6.97
C MET A 219 -17.85 -23.39 7.85
N LEU A 220 -17.69 -23.21 9.16
CA LEU A 220 -17.47 -24.31 10.11
C LEU A 220 -18.68 -25.26 10.20
N THR A 221 -19.90 -24.71 10.24
CA THR A 221 -21.12 -25.53 10.30
C THR A 221 -21.31 -26.34 9.02
N LEU A 222 -21.04 -25.75 7.85
CA LEU A 222 -21.05 -26.46 6.56
C LEU A 222 -20.00 -27.57 6.49
N LEU A 223 -18.80 -27.34 7.04
CA LEU A 223 -17.73 -28.34 7.07
C LEU A 223 -18.13 -29.53 7.95
N SER A 224 -18.66 -29.26 9.15
CA SER A 224 -19.14 -30.27 10.10
C SER A 224 -20.22 -31.18 9.50
N GLN A 225 -21.19 -30.60 8.78
CA GLN A 225 -22.23 -31.38 8.07
C GLN A 225 -21.66 -32.27 6.96
N ARG A 226 -20.62 -31.83 6.26
CA ARG A 226 -19.95 -32.63 5.22
C ARG A 226 -19.19 -33.83 5.78
N THR A 227 -18.59 -33.69 6.96
CA THR A 227 -17.94 -34.80 7.68
C THR A 227 -18.94 -35.77 8.31
N ALA A 228 -20.14 -35.32 8.68
CA ALA A 228 -21.19 -36.20 9.21
C ALA A 228 -21.92 -37.03 8.12
N LEU A 229 -21.77 -36.64 6.85
CA LEU A 229 -22.35 -37.32 5.68
C LEU A 229 -21.37 -38.28 4.98
N LYS A 230 -20.12 -38.39 5.46
CA LYS A 230 -19.13 -39.38 5.04
C LYS A 230 -18.95 -40.43 6.12
#